data_AF-A0A961XMY6-F1
#
_entry.id   AF-A0A961XMY6-F1
#
_cell.length_a   1.000
_cell.length_b   1.000
_cell.length_c   1.000
_cell.angle_alpha   90.00
_cell.angle_beta   90.00
_cell.angle_gamma   90.00
#
_symmetry.space_group_name_H-M   'P 1'
#
loop_
_entity.id
_entity.type
_entity.pdbx_description
1 polymer ?
#
loop_
_entity_poly.entity_id
_entity_poly.type
_entity_poly.pdbx_seq_one_letter_code
_entity_poly.pdbx_strand_id
1 'polypeptide(L)'
;PFGAYGYNPEGVRIGQQESRHRRAVKVWDKREFRNLDDSVEIGTRNIKVALKRLRRWVREGAHEELDLNGTIRATAEHGYLDVKTRPERRNAVKVLLFLDNGGSMDDHVRVVEELFSAARTELKHLEHFYFHNCLYEGVWKDNRRRHSDVIPTMDILHTYGPDYKVILVGDAAMSPWEIIQPGGSVEHWNAESGEVWMRRLLEKWKHAVWINPVQEQAWRYTQSTQMLHRLMGGRMYPLTLAGLDGAMKELSH
;
A
#
# COMPACT_ATOMS: atom_id res chain seq x y z
N PRO A 1 -5.78 34.34 -52.45
CA PRO A 1 -6.58 33.81 -53.59
C PRO A 1 -6.59 32.27 -53.56
N PHE A 2 -7.78 31.66 -53.66
CA PHE A 2 -8.04 30.24 -53.39
C PHE A 2 -7.54 29.25 -54.46
N GLY A 3 -7.33 28.00 -54.03
CA GLY A 3 -7.27 26.75 -54.82
C GLY A 3 -6.79 25.60 -53.90
N ALA A 4 -7.66 24.94 -53.13
CA ALA A 4 -8.59 23.86 -53.49
C ALA A 4 -7.88 22.52 -53.83
N TYR A 5 -7.90 21.59 -52.87
CA TYR A 5 -7.63 20.14 -52.99
C TYR A 5 -6.28 19.69 -53.59
N GLY A 6 -5.30 19.43 -52.71
CA GLY A 6 -4.10 18.68 -53.02
C GLY A 6 -3.69 17.77 -51.87
N TYR A 7 -4.00 16.48 -51.99
CA TYR A 7 -3.50 15.40 -51.12
C TYR A 7 -2.10 15.02 -51.61
N ASN A 8 -1.06 15.16 -50.77
CA ASN A 8 0.31 14.73 -51.10
C ASN A 8 0.66 13.49 -50.28
N PRO A 9 0.97 12.32 -50.88
CA PRO A 9 1.20 11.08 -50.15
C PRO A 9 2.55 10.97 -49.41
N GLU A 10 3.50 11.89 -49.57
CA GLU A 10 4.81 11.80 -48.89
C GLU A 10 5.35 13.17 -48.47
N GLY A 11 4.83 13.71 -47.36
CA GLY A 11 5.34 14.95 -46.77
C GLY A 11 5.29 14.90 -45.25
N VAL A 12 6.45 14.61 -44.64
CA VAL A 12 6.65 14.72 -43.19
C VAL A 12 6.47 16.18 -42.77
N ARG A 13 5.50 16.45 -41.89
CA ARG A 13 5.41 17.69 -41.10
C ARG A 13 5.65 17.38 -39.64
N ILE A 14 6.75 17.92 -39.12
CA ILE A 14 7.11 18.02 -37.72
C ILE A 14 6.44 19.28 -37.17
N GLY A 15 5.73 19.16 -36.03
CA GLY A 15 5.37 20.30 -35.19
C GLY A 15 3.90 20.35 -34.73
N GLN A 16 3.73 20.09 -33.43
CA GLN A 16 2.58 20.39 -32.56
C GLN A 16 1.26 19.66 -32.80
N GLN A 17 0.90 18.76 -31.87
CA GLN A 17 -0.09 19.07 -30.82
C GLN A 17 -0.21 17.88 -29.86
N GLU A 18 -0.39 18.20 -28.58
CA GLU A 18 -0.69 17.24 -27.54
C GLU A 18 -1.94 16.41 -27.84
N SER A 19 -1.89 15.20 -27.30
CA SER A 19 -2.96 14.54 -26.54
C SER A 19 -3.52 13.26 -27.14
N ARG A 20 -3.72 12.33 -26.19
CA ARG A 20 -4.65 11.21 -26.20
C ARG A 20 -4.35 10.14 -27.24
N HIS A 21 -3.77 9.04 -26.76
CA HIS A 21 -4.37 7.69 -26.77
C HIS A 21 -3.31 6.69 -26.29
N ARG A 22 -3.09 6.59 -24.97
CA ARG A 22 -2.32 5.47 -24.39
C ARG A 22 -3.24 4.26 -24.23
N ARG A 23 -3.52 3.56 -25.32
CA ARG A 23 -3.96 2.15 -25.26
C ARG A 23 -2.71 1.30 -25.41
N ALA A 24 -2.16 0.79 -24.31
CA ALA A 24 -1.07 -0.16 -24.36
C ALA A 24 -1.60 -1.54 -23.99
N VAL A 25 -1.69 -2.36 -25.03
CA VAL A 25 -2.10 -3.76 -25.01
C VAL A 25 -1.06 -4.60 -24.27
N LYS A 26 -1.59 -5.47 -23.42
CA LYS A 26 -0.96 -6.56 -22.69
C LYS A 26 -0.13 -7.45 -23.62
N VAL A 27 1.20 -7.49 -23.43
CA VAL A 27 2.05 -8.57 -23.95
C VAL A 27 2.89 -9.11 -22.80
N TRP A 28 2.48 -10.28 -22.35
CA TRP A 28 3.17 -11.10 -21.38
C TRP A 28 4.10 -12.00 -22.19
N ASP A 29 5.41 -11.89 -22.00
CA ASP A 29 6.25 -13.04 -22.27
C ASP A 29 7.46 -13.16 -21.35
N LYS A 30 7.69 -14.42 -20.96
CA LYS A 30 8.70 -14.89 -20.02
C LYS A 30 10.11 -14.42 -20.39
N ARG A 31 10.94 -14.12 -19.39
CA ARG A 31 12.35 -14.51 -19.39
C ARG A 31 12.95 -14.58 -17.99
N GLU A 32 13.88 -15.51 -17.88
CA GLU A 32 14.49 -16.03 -16.67
C GLU A 32 15.45 -15.05 -15.99
N PHE A 33 15.67 -15.36 -14.70
CA PHE A 33 16.55 -14.73 -13.73
C PHE A 33 17.77 -14.00 -14.31
N ARG A 34 17.81 -12.69 -14.06
CA ARG A 34 18.99 -11.84 -14.22
C ARG A 34 19.10 -10.97 -12.96
N ASN A 35 20.32 -10.79 -12.47
CA ASN A 35 20.66 -10.19 -11.18
C ASN A 35 19.86 -8.91 -10.88
N LEU A 36 19.41 -8.78 -9.63
CA LEU A 36 18.61 -7.68 -9.10
C LEU A 36 19.35 -6.36 -9.34
N ASP A 37 18.92 -5.63 -10.34
CA ASP A 37 19.28 -4.24 -10.58
C ASP A 37 18.24 -3.39 -9.84
N ASP A 38 18.72 -2.49 -8.97
CA ASP A 38 17.88 -1.63 -8.12
C ASP A 38 17.07 -0.59 -8.94
N SER A 39 17.31 -0.52 -10.25
CA SER A 39 16.57 0.30 -11.22
C SER A 39 15.42 -0.44 -11.93
N VAL A 40 15.21 -1.73 -11.64
CA VAL A 40 14.15 -2.53 -12.29
C VAL A 40 12.78 -2.06 -11.83
N GLU A 41 11.88 -1.76 -12.79
CA GLU A 41 10.46 -1.53 -12.51
C GLU A 41 9.93 -2.64 -11.59
N ILE A 42 9.36 -2.25 -10.46
CA ILE A 42 8.84 -3.20 -9.47
C ILE A 42 7.70 -3.97 -10.11
N GLY A 43 7.93 -5.25 -10.37
CA GLY A 43 6.87 -6.18 -10.71
C GLY A 43 6.13 -6.68 -9.48
N THR A 44 4.85 -6.97 -9.64
CA THR A 44 3.97 -7.57 -8.61
C THR A 44 4.59 -8.76 -7.87
N ARG A 45 5.41 -9.61 -8.53
CA ARG A 45 6.10 -10.75 -7.89
C ARG A 45 7.09 -10.29 -6.82
N ASN A 46 7.85 -9.23 -7.08
CA ASN A 46 8.85 -8.72 -6.14
C ASN A 46 8.16 -8.11 -4.92
N ILE A 47 7.05 -7.39 -5.13
CA ILE A 47 6.19 -6.89 -4.04
C ILE A 47 5.70 -8.05 -3.18
N LYS A 48 5.18 -9.13 -3.79
CA LYS A 48 4.72 -10.31 -3.05
C LYS A 48 5.83 -10.89 -2.18
N VAL A 49 7.06 -10.96 -2.68
CA VAL A 49 8.21 -11.45 -1.91
C VAL A 49 8.52 -10.53 -0.72
N ALA A 50 8.50 -9.22 -0.90
CA ALA A 50 8.68 -8.28 0.21
C ALA A 50 7.58 -8.46 1.28
N LEU A 51 6.30 -8.48 0.86
CA LEU A 51 5.16 -8.62 1.77
C LEU A 51 5.14 -9.96 2.54
N LYS A 52 5.73 -11.04 1.98
CA LYS A 52 5.88 -12.31 2.70
C LYS A 52 6.66 -12.17 4.01
N ARG A 53 7.53 -11.16 4.14
CA ARG A 53 8.28 -10.91 5.37
C ARG A 53 7.41 -10.50 6.54
N LEU A 54 6.25 -9.91 6.29
CA LEU A 54 5.30 -9.62 7.37
C LEU A 54 4.70 -10.88 7.98
N ARG A 55 4.66 -12.00 7.25
CA ARG A 55 3.91 -13.20 7.65
C ARG A 55 4.36 -13.67 9.03
N ARG A 56 3.43 -13.68 9.97
CA ARG A 56 3.59 -14.26 11.30
C ARG A 56 2.79 -15.54 11.36
N TRP A 57 3.47 -16.66 11.35
CA TRP A 57 2.85 -17.97 11.43
C TRP A 57 2.48 -18.31 12.86
N VAL A 58 1.19 -18.42 13.11
CA VAL A 58 0.65 -18.86 14.39
C VAL A 58 -0.14 -20.15 14.16
N ARG A 59 -0.09 -21.07 15.14
CA ARG A 59 -0.90 -22.29 15.15
C ARG A 59 -2.08 -22.05 16.08
N GLU A 60 -3.23 -21.73 15.51
CA GLU A 60 -4.46 -21.45 16.24
C GLU A 60 -5.65 -22.09 15.50
N GLY A 61 -6.63 -22.59 16.24
CA GLY A 61 -7.84 -23.21 15.70
C GLY A 61 -7.88 -24.73 15.86
N ALA A 62 -8.69 -25.39 15.03
CA ALA A 62 -8.96 -26.82 15.11
C ALA A 62 -7.73 -27.67 14.75
N HIS A 63 -7.61 -28.84 15.37
CA HIS A 63 -6.51 -29.79 15.17
C HIS A 63 -6.71 -30.60 13.88
N GLU A 64 -6.54 -29.95 12.73
CA GLU A 64 -6.74 -30.53 11.40
C GLU A 64 -5.44 -30.97 10.71
N GLU A 65 -4.27 -30.51 11.17
CA GLU A 65 -2.98 -30.88 10.59
C GLU A 65 -2.38 -32.10 11.31
N LEU A 66 -1.87 -33.08 10.56
CA LEU A 66 -1.14 -34.21 11.14
C LEU A 66 0.18 -33.72 11.77
N ASP A 67 0.35 -33.90 13.08
CA ASP A 67 1.61 -33.66 13.74
C ASP A 67 2.52 -34.89 13.58
N LEU A 68 3.29 -34.92 12.50
CA LEU A 68 4.18 -36.05 12.22
C LEU A 68 5.15 -36.34 13.37
N ASN A 69 5.77 -35.31 13.93
CA ASN A 69 6.76 -35.47 15.01
C ASN A 69 6.09 -35.93 16.31
N GLY A 70 4.94 -35.34 16.66
CA GLY A 70 4.15 -35.77 17.82
C GLY A 70 3.67 -37.22 17.67
N THR A 71 3.23 -37.59 16.47
CA THR A 71 2.78 -38.95 16.12
C THR A 71 3.93 -39.96 16.24
N ILE A 72 5.11 -39.66 15.68
CA ILE A 72 6.28 -40.54 15.76
C ILE A 72 6.67 -40.79 17.22
N ARG A 73 6.72 -39.73 18.03
CA ARG A 73 7.10 -39.83 19.45
C ARG A 73 6.08 -40.63 20.26
N ALA A 74 4.78 -40.30 20.13
CA ALA A 74 3.73 -41.01 20.85
C ALA A 74 3.66 -42.49 20.44
N THR A 75 3.87 -42.77 19.14
CA THR A 75 3.94 -44.15 18.63
C THR A 75 5.12 -44.92 19.22
N ALA A 76 6.29 -44.28 19.33
CA ALA A 76 7.47 -44.87 19.92
C ALA A 76 7.34 -45.12 21.44
N GLU A 77 6.64 -44.23 22.16
CA GLU A 77 6.41 -44.35 23.60
C GLU A 77 5.35 -45.41 23.95
N HIS A 78 4.28 -45.53 23.15
CA HIS A 78 3.17 -46.45 23.44
C HIS A 78 3.28 -47.83 22.77
N GLY A 79 4.11 -47.98 21.73
CA GLY A 79 4.30 -49.24 21.02
C GLY A 79 3.18 -49.59 20.01
N TYR A 80 2.26 -48.66 19.73
CA TYR A 80 1.25 -48.74 18.67
C TYR A 80 1.07 -47.37 18.03
N LEU A 81 0.55 -47.33 16.78
CA LEU A 81 0.39 -46.08 16.04
C LEU A 81 -0.57 -45.12 16.78
N ASP A 82 -0.02 -44.04 17.31
CA ASP A 82 -0.75 -43.02 18.07
C ASP A 82 -0.69 -41.69 17.31
N VAL A 83 -1.70 -41.45 16.47
CA VAL A 83 -1.80 -40.29 15.59
C VAL A 83 -2.12 -39.04 16.39
N LYS A 84 -1.20 -38.08 16.38
CA LYS A 84 -1.40 -36.75 16.96
C LYS A 84 -1.70 -35.73 15.88
N THR A 85 -2.71 -34.91 16.13
CA THR A 85 -3.05 -33.77 15.28
C THR A 85 -2.74 -32.46 15.99
N ARG A 86 -2.51 -31.41 15.20
CA ARG A 86 -2.22 -30.05 15.68
C ARG A 86 -2.93 -29.00 14.82
N PRO A 87 -3.09 -27.77 15.29
CA PRO A 87 -3.64 -26.70 14.47
C PRO A 87 -2.73 -26.35 13.30
N GLU A 88 -3.35 -26.05 12.15
CA GLU A 88 -2.65 -25.59 10.95
C GLU A 88 -1.92 -24.27 11.21
N ARG A 89 -0.73 -24.10 10.63
CA ARG A 89 -0.04 -22.79 10.62
C ARG A 89 -0.74 -21.80 9.70
N ARG A 90 -1.22 -20.69 10.25
CA ARG A 90 -1.86 -19.59 9.50
C ARG A 90 -1.13 -18.27 9.73
N ASN A 91 -1.14 -17.41 8.71
CA ASN A 91 -0.64 -16.05 8.86
C ASN A 91 -1.67 -15.24 9.69
N ALA A 92 -1.30 -14.86 10.90
CA ALA A 92 -2.17 -14.15 11.84
C ALA A 92 -2.04 -12.62 11.76
N VAL A 93 -1.22 -12.09 10.84
CA VAL A 93 -0.97 -10.66 10.72
C VAL A 93 -2.23 -9.96 10.23
N LYS A 94 -2.66 -8.95 10.98
CA LYS A 94 -3.78 -8.07 10.63
C LYS A 94 -3.22 -6.74 10.12
N VAL A 95 -3.68 -6.30 8.96
CA VAL A 95 -3.18 -5.09 8.29
C VAL A 95 -4.34 -4.17 7.94
N LEU A 96 -4.16 -2.88 8.24
CA LEU A 96 -4.95 -1.79 7.68
C LEU A 96 -4.12 -1.11 6.58
N LEU A 97 -4.67 -1.08 5.37
CA LEU A 97 -4.05 -0.46 4.21
C LEU A 97 -4.83 0.79 3.81
N PHE A 98 -4.22 1.95 3.98
CA PHE A 98 -4.78 3.23 3.57
C PHE A 98 -4.14 3.65 2.25
N LEU A 99 -4.96 3.92 1.23
CA LEU A 99 -4.53 4.29 -0.11
C LEU A 99 -4.98 5.71 -0.43
N ASP A 100 -4.01 6.57 -0.76
CA ASP A 100 -4.28 7.90 -1.24
C ASP A 100 -4.86 7.84 -2.66
N ASN A 101 -5.92 8.60 -2.89
CA ASN A 101 -6.55 8.79 -4.18
C ASN A 101 -6.68 10.27 -4.57
N GLY A 102 -5.75 11.10 -4.09
CA GLY A 102 -5.49 12.43 -4.61
C GLY A 102 -5.11 12.44 -6.08
N GLY A 103 -5.38 13.55 -6.76
CA GLY A 103 -5.08 13.68 -8.20
C GLY A 103 -3.58 13.62 -8.52
N SER A 104 -2.72 13.94 -7.56
CA SER A 104 -1.27 13.80 -7.69
C SER A 104 -0.80 12.34 -7.75
N MET A 105 -1.68 11.38 -7.40
CA MET A 105 -1.42 9.94 -7.49
C MET A 105 -1.67 9.35 -8.88
N ASP A 106 -2.17 10.13 -9.85
CA ASP A 106 -2.54 9.65 -11.20
C ASP A 106 -1.39 8.91 -11.91
N ASP A 107 -0.16 9.44 -11.79
CA ASP A 107 1.04 8.82 -12.37
C ASP A 107 1.50 7.55 -11.64
N HIS A 108 0.95 7.28 -10.45
CA HIS A 108 1.32 6.18 -9.57
C HIS A 108 0.25 5.09 -9.45
N VAL A 109 -0.92 5.25 -10.09
CA VAL A 109 -2.05 4.31 -10.00
C VAL A 109 -1.61 2.87 -10.32
N ARG A 110 -0.88 2.66 -11.42
CA ARG A 110 -0.45 1.31 -11.84
C ARG A 110 0.33 0.58 -10.75
N VAL A 111 1.34 1.24 -10.17
CA VAL A 111 2.22 0.61 -9.18
C VAL A 111 1.52 0.41 -7.83
N VAL A 112 0.61 1.31 -7.45
CA VAL A 112 -0.21 1.17 -6.24
C VAL A 112 -1.25 0.05 -6.40
N GLU A 113 -1.84 -0.12 -7.59
CA GLU A 113 -2.72 -1.26 -7.89
C GLU A 113 -1.98 -2.60 -7.81
N GLU A 114 -0.74 -2.67 -8.30
CA GLU A 114 0.11 -3.85 -8.17
C GLU A 114 0.41 -4.16 -6.70
N LEU A 115 0.73 -3.13 -5.90
CA LEU A 115 0.91 -3.27 -4.45
C LEU A 115 -0.36 -3.79 -3.77
N PHE A 116 -1.52 -3.22 -4.10
CA PHE A 116 -2.80 -3.64 -3.54
C PHE A 116 -3.13 -5.10 -3.89
N SER A 117 -2.94 -5.49 -5.15
CA SER A 117 -3.15 -6.86 -5.64
C SER A 117 -2.21 -7.86 -4.94
N ALA A 118 -0.94 -7.49 -4.78
CA ALA A 118 0.02 -8.27 -4.01
C ALA A 118 -0.40 -8.40 -2.54
N ALA A 119 -0.78 -7.30 -1.89
CA ALA A 119 -1.24 -7.28 -0.51
C ALA A 119 -2.47 -8.17 -0.28
N ARG A 120 -3.48 -8.06 -1.14
CA ARG A 120 -4.69 -8.91 -1.09
C ARG A 120 -4.39 -10.39 -1.25
N THR A 121 -3.38 -10.75 -2.05
CA THR A 121 -2.99 -12.14 -2.25
C THR A 121 -2.20 -12.68 -1.04
N GLU A 122 -1.31 -11.87 -0.47
CA GLU A 122 -0.34 -12.34 0.52
C GLU A 122 -0.83 -12.21 1.98
N LEU A 123 -1.78 -11.31 2.25
CA LEU A 123 -2.29 -10.98 3.58
C LEU A 123 -3.75 -11.43 3.73
N LYS A 124 -3.97 -12.40 4.62
CA LYS A 124 -5.31 -12.97 4.87
C LYS A 124 -6.23 -11.97 5.59
N HIS A 125 -5.73 -11.28 6.60
CA HIS A 125 -6.48 -10.29 7.37
C HIS A 125 -6.08 -8.88 6.92
N LEU A 126 -6.60 -8.49 5.76
CA LEU A 126 -6.33 -7.18 5.16
C LEU A 126 -7.64 -6.39 5.01
N GLU A 127 -7.72 -5.28 5.73
CA GLU A 127 -8.73 -4.26 5.53
C GLU A 127 -8.09 -3.07 4.82
N HIS A 128 -8.81 -2.50 3.85
CA HIS A 128 -8.32 -1.35 3.09
C HIS A 128 -9.32 -0.20 3.13
N PHE A 129 -8.80 1.00 2.98
CA PHE A 129 -9.52 2.26 2.97
C PHE A 129 -8.83 3.24 2.02
N TYR A 130 -9.61 4.12 1.40
CA TYR A 130 -9.11 5.25 0.64
C TYR A 130 -9.17 6.52 1.48
N PHE A 131 -8.19 7.39 1.32
CA PHE A 131 -8.16 8.74 1.90
C PHE A 131 -7.62 9.72 0.86
N HIS A 132 -7.74 11.02 1.12
CA HIS A 132 -7.29 12.05 0.19
C HIS A 132 -6.21 12.90 0.85
N ASN A 133 -4.98 12.88 0.31
CA ASN A 133 -3.81 13.62 0.77
C ASN A 133 -3.34 13.27 2.19
N CYS A 134 -4.15 13.57 3.22
CA CYS A 134 -3.88 13.27 4.62
C CYS A 134 -5.06 12.52 5.26
N LEU A 135 -4.79 11.81 6.36
CA LEU A 135 -5.87 11.20 7.12
C LEU A 135 -6.58 12.27 7.96
N TYR A 136 -7.89 12.40 7.79
CA TYR A 136 -8.75 13.35 8.50
C TYR A 136 -9.89 12.64 9.22
N GLU A 137 -11.06 13.26 9.32
CA GLU A 137 -12.28 12.69 9.90
C GLU A 137 -12.94 11.59 9.07
N GLY A 138 -12.58 11.41 7.79
CA GLY A 138 -13.27 10.50 6.90
C GLY A 138 -12.35 9.68 5.99
N VAL A 139 -12.74 8.43 5.75
CA VAL A 139 -12.16 7.52 4.76
C VAL A 139 -13.25 6.84 3.94
N TRP A 140 -12.89 6.20 2.84
CA TRP A 140 -13.85 5.53 1.94
C TRP A 140 -13.49 4.07 1.70
N LYS A 141 -14.48 3.24 1.38
CA LYS A 141 -14.26 1.87 0.85
C LYS A 141 -14.19 1.82 -0.67
N ASP A 142 -14.83 2.76 -1.37
CA ASP A 142 -14.77 2.89 -2.83
C ASP A 142 -13.93 4.10 -3.21
N ASN A 143 -13.04 3.93 -4.19
CA ASN A 143 -12.22 4.99 -4.76
C ASN A 143 -13.05 6.15 -5.35
N ARG A 144 -14.33 5.92 -5.69
CA ARG A 144 -15.24 6.97 -6.18
C ARG A 144 -15.56 8.07 -5.16
N ARG A 145 -15.17 7.92 -3.89
CA ARG A 145 -15.33 8.91 -2.81
C ARG A 145 -16.69 9.59 -2.77
N ARG A 146 -17.77 8.80 -2.87
CA ARG A 146 -19.12 9.36 -2.76
C ARG A 146 -19.30 9.92 -1.35
N HIS A 147 -19.81 11.15 -1.25
CA HIS A 147 -20.09 11.79 0.05
C HIS A 147 -21.05 10.97 0.93
N SER A 148 -21.89 10.12 0.33
CA SER A 148 -22.80 9.21 1.05
C SER A 148 -22.09 8.07 1.78
N ASP A 149 -20.86 7.73 1.38
CA ASP A 149 -20.18 6.49 1.78
C ASP A 149 -18.94 6.78 2.64
N VAL A 150 -18.87 7.98 3.23
CA VAL A 150 -17.78 8.39 4.12
C VAL A 150 -17.87 7.61 5.42
N ILE A 151 -16.79 6.92 5.77
CA ILE A 151 -16.64 6.22 7.05
C ILE A 151 -15.84 7.13 7.98
N PRO A 152 -16.37 7.48 9.16
CA PRO A 152 -15.62 8.27 10.14
C PRO A 152 -14.32 7.58 10.54
N THR A 153 -13.19 8.29 10.50
CA THR A 153 -11.89 7.77 10.95
C THR A 153 -11.93 7.36 12.42
N MET A 154 -12.75 8.01 13.24
CA MET A 154 -12.99 7.58 14.62
C MET A 154 -13.58 6.16 14.70
N ASP A 155 -14.45 5.77 13.78
CA ASP A 155 -15.02 4.42 13.77
C ASP A 155 -13.96 3.38 13.43
N ILE A 156 -13.01 3.72 12.55
CA ILE A 156 -11.83 2.90 12.26
C ILE A 156 -10.95 2.78 13.51
N LEU A 157 -10.73 3.90 14.22
CA LEU A 157 -10.02 3.91 15.50
C LEU A 157 -10.78 3.09 16.56
N HIS A 158 -12.10 3.06 16.61
CA HIS A 158 -12.80 2.23 17.60
C HIS A 158 -12.87 0.74 17.22
N THR A 159 -12.94 0.44 15.92
CA THR A 159 -13.19 -0.93 15.42
C THR A 159 -11.97 -1.82 15.45
N TYR A 160 -10.79 -1.31 15.03
CA TYR A 160 -9.61 -2.15 14.84
C TYR A 160 -8.64 -2.05 16.01
N GLY A 161 -8.29 -3.18 16.64
CA GLY A 161 -7.39 -3.20 17.81
C GLY A 161 -5.96 -2.69 17.52
N PRO A 162 -5.17 -2.42 18.57
CA PRO A 162 -3.77 -1.96 18.45
C PRO A 162 -2.83 -3.03 17.87
N ASP A 163 -3.29 -4.28 17.75
CA ASP A 163 -2.56 -5.41 17.15
C ASP A 163 -2.51 -5.36 15.61
N TYR A 164 -3.29 -4.45 14.99
CA TYR A 164 -3.20 -4.19 13.56
C TYR A 164 -1.93 -3.43 13.20
N LYS A 165 -1.36 -3.78 12.05
CA LYS A 165 -0.26 -3.05 11.41
C LYS A 165 -0.83 -2.09 10.38
N VAL A 166 -0.34 -0.86 10.35
CA VAL A 166 -0.85 0.18 9.44
C VAL A 166 0.15 0.44 8.30
N ILE A 167 -0.34 0.38 7.07
CA ILE A 167 0.39 0.82 5.88
C ILE A 167 -0.41 1.95 5.26
N LEU A 168 0.17 3.15 5.20
CA LEU A 168 -0.34 4.24 4.39
C LEU A 168 0.42 4.26 3.06
N VAL A 169 -0.27 4.53 1.95
CA VAL A 169 0.34 4.64 0.62
C VAL A 169 -0.12 5.93 -0.01
N GLY A 170 0.80 6.83 -0.32
CA GLY A 170 0.50 8.13 -0.91
C GLY A 170 1.76 8.94 -1.18
N ASP A 171 1.70 9.91 -2.08
CA ASP A 171 2.84 10.76 -2.43
C ASP A 171 3.15 11.82 -1.36
N ALA A 172 2.25 11.99 -0.38
CA ALA A 172 2.33 12.98 0.68
C ALA A 172 2.44 14.43 0.14
N ALA A 173 2.05 14.67 -1.11
CA ALA A 173 2.11 15.95 -1.77
C ALA A 173 0.76 16.66 -1.62
N MET A 174 0.74 17.73 -0.82
CA MET A 174 -0.48 18.49 -0.52
C MET A 174 -0.11 19.90 -0.07
N SER A 175 -1.12 20.75 0.15
CA SER A 175 -0.90 22.04 0.80
C SER A 175 -0.37 21.83 2.22
N PRO A 176 0.70 22.49 2.69
CA PRO A 176 1.16 22.34 4.08
C PRO A 176 0.09 22.63 5.13
N TRP A 177 -0.88 23.50 4.81
CA TRP A 177 -1.99 23.88 5.69
C TRP A 177 -2.90 22.71 6.05
N GLU A 178 -3.05 21.74 5.14
CA GLU A 178 -3.76 20.49 5.36
C GLU A 178 -3.24 19.71 6.57
N ILE A 179 -1.94 19.82 6.84
CA ILE A 179 -1.30 19.11 7.96
C ILE A 179 -1.40 19.92 9.25
N ILE A 180 -1.17 21.23 9.22
CA ILE A 180 -0.95 22.02 10.46
C ILE A 180 -2.19 22.76 10.97
N GLN A 181 -3.17 23.04 10.13
CA GLN A 181 -4.24 23.98 10.47
C GLN A 181 -5.63 23.33 10.45
N PRO A 182 -6.47 23.55 11.49
CA PRO A 182 -7.92 23.39 11.37
C PRO A 182 -8.47 24.25 10.23
N GLY A 183 -9.36 23.68 9.42
CA GLY A 183 -9.89 24.30 8.20
C GLY A 183 -8.92 24.37 7.02
N GLY A 184 -7.76 23.70 7.12
CA GLY A 184 -6.74 23.65 6.07
C GLY A 184 -7.04 22.67 4.92
N SER A 185 -8.05 21.80 5.06
CA SER A 185 -8.49 20.88 4.01
C SER A 185 -9.02 21.65 2.80
N VAL A 186 -8.65 21.18 1.60
CA VAL A 186 -9.07 21.78 0.32
C VAL A 186 -10.50 21.36 -0.05
N GLU A 187 -10.98 20.24 0.46
CA GLU A 187 -12.31 19.68 0.10
C GLU A 187 -13.42 20.17 1.03
N HIS A 188 -13.11 20.49 2.28
CA HIS A 188 -14.10 20.85 3.30
C HIS A 188 -13.45 21.51 4.52
N TRP A 189 -14.26 22.00 5.46
CA TRP A 189 -13.77 22.50 6.75
C TRP A 189 -13.48 21.35 7.72
N ASN A 190 -12.21 21.04 7.97
CA ASN A 190 -11.80 20.07 8.99
C ASN A 190 -11.68 20.74 10.36
N ALA A 191 -12.38 20.23 11.38
CA ALA A 191 -12.32 20.79 12.74
C ALA A 191 -10.94 20.62 13.40
N GLU A 192 -10.17 19.62 12.97
CA GLU A 192 -8.86 19.27 13.53
C GLU A 192 -7.85 19.06 12.40
N SER A 193 -6.60 19.42 12.62
CA SER A 193 -5.56 19.35 11.60
C SER A 193 -5.17 17.91 11.26
N GLY A 194 -4.63 17.67 10.06
CA GLY A 194 -4.14 16.35 9.66
C GLY A 194 -3.06 15.81 10.62
N GLU A 195 -2.22 16.69 11.20
CA GLU A 195 -1.25 16.31 12.22
C GLU A 195 -1.91 15.66 13.45
N VAL A 196 -3.03 16.20 13.93
CA VAL A 196 -3.75 15.64 15.09
C VAL A 196 -4.24 14.23 14.78
N TRP A 197 -4.84 14.02 13.60
CA TRP A 197 -5.30 12.70 13.16
C TRP A 197 -4.16 11.71 12.98
N MET A 198 -3.06 12.13 12.37
CA MET A 198 -1.86 11.30 12.21
C MET A 198 -1.28 10.92 13.57
N ARG A 199 -1.21 11.86 14.53
CA ARG A 199 -0.74 11.55 15.90
C ARG A 199 -1.62 10.52 16.58
N ARG A 200 -2.95 10.64 16.51
CA ARG A 200 -3.88 9.62 17.04
C ARG A 200 -3.65 8.25 16.43
N LEU A 201 -3.50 8.18 15.11
CA LEU A 201 -3.22 6.95 14.39
C LEU A 201 -1.93 6.31 14.90
N LEU A 202 -0.83 7.08 15.00
CA LEU A 202 0.48 6.60 15.42
C LEU A 202 0.57 6.27 16.91
N GLU A 203 -0.23 6.95 17.75
CA GLU A 203 -0.36 6.63 19.17
C GLU A 203 -1.01 5.26 19.35
N LYS A 204 -2.03 4.97 18.55
CA LYS A 204 -2.82 3.74 18.61
C LYS A 204 -2.11 2.54 18.00
N TRP A 205 -1.56 2.69 16.80
CA TRP A 205 -0.85 1.63 16.10
C TRP A 205 0.63 1.94 16.07
N LYS A 206 1.38 1.27 16.94
CA LYS A 206 2.83 1.45 17.05
C LYS A 206 3.56 1.02 15.78
N HIS A 207 3.07 -0.02 15.10
CA HIS A 207 3.60 -0.50 13.84
C HIS A 207 2.85 0.15 12.67
N ALA A 208 3.33 1.32 12.26
CA ALA A 208 2.76 2.09 11.17
C ALA A 208 3.87 2.61 10.25
N VAL A 209 3.69 2.45 8.94
CA VAL A 209 4.63 2.92 7.90
C VAL A 209 3.89 3.67 6.80
N TRP A 210 4.60 4.60 6.17
CA TRP A 210 4.12 5.31 4.99
C TRP A 210 4.95 4.89 3.78
N ILE A 211 4.31 4.41 2.72
CA ILE A 211 4.95 4.02 1.46
C ILE A 211 4.67 5.11 0.43
N ASN A 212 5.72 5.77 -0.04
CA ASN A 212 5.61 6.88 -0.95
C ASN A 212 6.05 6.47 -2.37
N PRO A 213 5.19 6.55 -3.40
CA PRO A 213 5.54 6.16 -4.76
C PRO A 213 6.49 7.16 -5.46
N VAL A 214 6.64 8.37 -4.92
CA VAL A 214 7.63 9.34 -5.37
C VAL A 214 9.02 8.91 -4.90
N GLN A 215 10.02 9.07 -5.76
CA GLN A 215 11.41 8.75 -5.41
C GLN A 215 11.88 9.58 -4.21
N GLU A 216 12.59 8.94 -3.29
CA GLU A 216 13.04 9.55 -2.02
C GLU A 216 13.84 10.85 -2.20
N GLN A 217 14.67 10.92 -3.25
CA GLN A 217 15.44 12.11 -3.58
C GLN A 217 14.56 13.33 -3.86
N ALA A 218 13.32 13.12 -4.31
CA ALA A 218 12.39 14.19 -4.63
C ALA A 218 11.59 14.68 -3.40
N TRP A 219 11.55 13.93 -2.30
CA TRP A 219 10.80 14.31 -1.09
C TRP A 219 11.25 15.65 -0.50
N ARG A 220 12.53 16.01 -0.68
CA ARG A 220 13.09 17.30 -0.23
C ARG A 220 12.54 18.52 -0.96
N TYR A 221 11.88 18.35 -2.09
CA TYR A 221 11.33 19.46 -2.88
C TYR A 221 9.89 19.82 -2.49
N THR A 222 9.20 18.94 -1.75
CA THR A 222 7.82 19.16 -1.33
C THR A 222 7.75 19.34 0.18
N GLN A 223 7.27 20.49 0.64
CA GLN A 223 7.24 20.83 2.06
C GLN A 223 6.33 19.87 2.86
N SER A 224 5.14 19.54 2.34
CA SER A 224 4.21 18.61 3.00
C SER A 224 4.81 17.22 3.16
N THR A 225 5.52 16.71 2.15
CA THR A 225 6.20 15.42 2.19
C THR A 225 7.25 15.39 3.31
N GLN A 226 8.01 16.47 3.50
CA GLN A 226 8.96 16.59 4.62
C GLN A 226 8.28 16.69 5.98
N MET A 227 7.10 17.30 6.06
CA MET A 227 6.31 17.35 7.30
C MET A 227 5.79 15.97 7.66
N LEU A 228 5.20 15.24 6.72
CA LEU A 228 4.73 13.87 6.94
C LEU A 228 5.88 12.91 7.24
N HIS A 229 7.02 13.02 6.55
CA HIS A 229 8.21 12.23 6.86
C HIS A 229 8.65 12.39 8.33
N ARG A 230 8.63 13.63 8.83
CA ARG A 230 8.94 13.94 10.24
C ARG A 230 7.88 13.42 11.20
N LEU A 231 6.59 13.58 10.87
CA LEU A 231 5.48 13.07 11.69
C LEU A 231 5.50 11.54 11.80
N MET A 232 5.86 10.84 10.72
CA MET A 232 6.05 9.39 10.71
C MET A 232 7.29 8.95 11.51
N GLY A 233 8.16 9.87 11.94
CA GLY A 233 9.36 9.57 12.71
C GLY A 233 10.40 8.78 11.90
N GLY A 234 10.52 9.05 10.61
CA GLY A 234 11.43 8.32 9.71
C GLY A 234 10.90 6.97 9.20
N ARG A 235 9.65 6.61 9.53
CA ARG A 235 8.97 5.38 9.06
C ARG A 235 8.26 5.58 7.72
N MET A 236 8.88 6.35 6.82
CA MET A 236 8.39 6.58 5.48
C MET A 236 9.42 6.05 4.48
N TYR A 237 8.96 5.20 3.56
CA TYR A 237 9.79 4.41 2.67
C TYR A 237 9.38 4.62 1.23
N PRO A 238 10.31 4.68 0.27
CA PRO A 238 9.95 4.75 -1.13
C PRO A 238 9.31 3.44 -1.58
N LEU A 239 8.41 3.51 -2.56
CA LEU A 239 7.88 2.33 -3.24
C LEU A 239 8.95 1.77 -4.18
N THR A 240 9.98 1.16 -3.59
CA THR A 240 11.07 0.40 -4.21
C THR A 240 11.15 -0.96 -3.53
N LEU A 241 11.84 -1.93 -4.12
CA LEU A 241 12.02 -3.23 -3.45
C LEU A 241 12.73 -3.08 -2.09
N ALA A 242 13.77 -2.24 -2.03
CA ALA A 242 14.49 -1.93 -0.80
C ALA A 242 13.62 -1.18 0.21
N GLY A 243 12.81 -0.21 -0.24
CA GLY A 243 11.91 0.54 0.63
C GLY A 243 10.79 -0.33 1.20
N LEU A 244 10.19 -1.20 0.38
CA LEU A 244 9.22 -2.20 0.84
C LEU A 244 9.87 -3.15 1.86
N ASP A 245 11.08 -3.65 1.59
CA ASP A 245 11.82 -4.49 2.52
C ASP A 245 12.08 -3.81 3.86
N GLY A 246 12.44 -2.52 3.85
CA GLY A 246 12.60 -1.69 5.05
C GLY A 246 11.29 -1.51 5.81
N ALA A 247 10.22 -1.14 5.12
CA ALA A 247 8.89 -0.99 5.68
C ALA A 247 8.38 -2.28 6.35
N MET A 248 8.59 -3.44 5.72
CA MET A 248 8.15 -4.72 6.29
C MET A 248 8.94 -5.11 7.55
N LYS A 249 10.23 -4.72 7.65
CA LYS A 249 11.04 -4.91 8.86
C LYS A 249 10.52 -4.02 9.99
N GLU A 250 10.30 -2.74 9.72
CA GLU A 250 9.75 -1.78 10.70
C GLU A 250 8.40 -2.25 11.25
N LEU A 251 7.55 -2.79 10.38
CA LEU A 251 6.27 -3.34 10.79
C LEU A 251 6.38 -4.65 11.59
N SER A 252 7.50 -5.37 11.50
CA SER A 252 7.68 -6.68 12.15
C SER A 252 8.26 -6.60 13.55
N HIS A 253 8.87 -5.46 13.91
CA HIS A 253 9.58 -5.23 15.16
C HIS A 253 8.87 -4.20 16.03
#